data_AF-A0AAU7YZF6-F1
#
_entry.id   AF-A0AAU7YZF6-F1
#
_cell.length_a   1.000
_cell.length_b   1.000
_cell.length_c   1.000
_cell.angle_alpha   90.00
_cell.angle_beta   90.00
_cell.angle_gamma   90.00
#
_symmetry.space_group_name_H-M   'P 1'
#
loop_
_entity.id
_entity.type
_entity.pdbx_description
1 polymer ?
#
loop_
_entity_poly.entity_id
_entity_poly.type
_entity_poly.pdbx_seq_one_letter_code
_entity_poly.pdbx_strand_id
1 'polypeptide(L)'
;MTTRAVKVSTIPSIDIFVRHSAVCLRRDDPEYKKCNCPKHLRYTHNGKQQRQSAKTRSWKIEEERRRKIEAQFEAADPTKPISSVTVESKGGTTMEQAIDLFVSDKRSQGVSAEVLKSTSVS
;
A
#
# COMPACT_ATOMS: atom_id res chain seq x y z
N MET A 1 -20.35 -2.04 -20.48
CA MET A 1 -18.99 -1.84 -19.92
C MET A 1 -19.14 -1.67 -18.43
N THR A 2 -18.61 -2.59 -17.62
CA THR A 2 -18.89 -2.67 -16.18
C THR A 2 -17.85 -1.87 -15.41
N THR A 3 -18.20 -0.69 -14.93
CA THR A 3 -17.35 0.15 -14.09
C THR A 3 -17.09 -0.54 -12.76
N ARG A 4 -15.83 -0.73 -12.38
CA ARG A 4 -15.45 -1.29 -11.07
C ARG A 4 -14.83 -0.20 -10.22
N ALA A 5 -15.57 0.27 -9.22
CA ALA A 5 -15.04 1.17 -8.21
C ALA A 5 -13.88 0.47 -7.46
N VAL A 6 -12.68 1.03 -7.54
CA VAL A 6 -11.54 0.58 -6.74
C VAL A 6 -11.43 1.52 -5.54
N LYS A 7 -11.74 1.01 -4.34
CA LYS A 7 -11.45 1.73 -3.10
C LYS A 7 -9.96 1.68 -2.84
N VAL A 8 -9.30 2.82 -2.88
CA VAL A 8 -7.89 2.95 -2.47
C VAL A 8 -7.88 3.42 -1.03
N SER A 9 -7.47 2.53 -0.12
CA SER A 9 -7.21 2.87 1.29
C SER A 9 -5.78 3.39 1.41
N THR A 10 -5.56 4.43 2.21
CA THR A 10 -4.21 4.94 2.52
C THR A 10 -3.38 3.91 3.28
N ILE A 11 -4.02 3.12 4.15
CA ILE A 11 -3.38 2.00 4.83
C ILE A 11 -3.31 0.81 3.86
N PRO A 12 -2.11 0.28 3.58
CA PRO A 12 -1.96 -0.85 2.67
C PRO A 12 -2.57 -2.12 3.27
N SER A 13 -3.14 -2.98 2.43
CA SER A 13 -3.56 -4.31 2.86
C SER A 13 -2.33 -5.14 3.21
N ILE A 14 -2.23 -5.56 4.48
CA ILE A 14 -1.11 -6.35 4.97
C ILE A 14 -1.54 -7.81 5.13
N ASP A 15 -0.94 -8.68 4.33
CA ASP A 15 -1.21 -10.11 4.36
C ASP A 15 -0.10 -10.86 5.10
N ILE A 16 -0.51 -11.78 5.97
CA ILE A 16 0.39 -12.75 6.59
C ILE A 16 0.41 -14.00 5.71
N PHE A 17 1.60 -14.41 5.31
CA PHE A 17 1.81 -15.65 4.55
C PHE A 17 2.91 -16.50 5.18
N VAL A 18 2.89 -17.78 4.84
CA VAL A 18 3.85 -18.75 5.35
C VAL A 18 4.98 -18.93 4.34
N ARG A 19 6.22 -18.77 4.80
CA ARG A 19 7.40 -19.18 4.02
C ARG A 19 7.80 -20.58 4.45
N HIS A 20 7.39 -21.55 3.67
CA HIS A 20 7.71 -22.95 3.93
C HIS A 20 9.19 -23.25 3.77
N SER A 21 9.70 -24.18 4.58
CA SER A 21 11.00 -24.80 4.32
C SER A 21 10.88 -25.75 3.12
N ALA A 22 12.00 -26.02 2.46
CA ALA A 22 12.03 -26.95 1.31
C ALA A 22 11.52 -28.36 1.65
N VAL A 23 11.63 -28.76 2.93
CA VAL A 23 11.20 -30.06 3.46
C VAL A 23 9.78 -30.05 4.04
N CYS A 24 9.03 -28.94 3.93
CA CYS A 24 7.67 -28.88 4.44
C CYS A 24 6.68 -29.63 3.54
N LEU A 25 5.82 -30.44 4.15
CA LEU A 25 4.72 -31.14 3.47
C LEU A 25 3.72 -30.22 2.76
N ARG A 26 3.66 -28.95 3.17
CA ARG A 26 2.73 -27.93 2.64
C ARG A 26 3.46 -26.82 1.88
N ARG A 27 4.64 -27.11 1.34
CA ARG A 27 5.51 -26.11 0.67
C ARG A 27 4.82 -25.31 -0.44
N ASP A 28 3.84 -25.92 -1.11
CA ASP A 28 3.12 -25.32 -2.24
C ASP A 28 1.87 -24.53 -1.82
N ASP A 29 1.53 -24.51 -0.52
CA ASP A 29 0.36 -23.82 0.03
C ASP A 29 0.77 -22.70 1.03
N PRO A 30 1.10 -21.50 0.55
CA PRO A 30 1.56 -20.39 1.41
C PRO A 30 0.47 -19.83 2.35
N GLU A 31 -0.79 -20.19 2.14
CA GLU A 31 -1.94 -19.75 2.94
C GLU A 31 -2.22 -20.70 4.11
N TYR A 32 -1.56 -21.87 4.15
CA TYR A 32 -1.74 -22.86 5.20
C TYR A 32 -1.29 -22.35 6.58
N LYS A 33 -2.26 -21.81 7.33
CA LYS A 33 -2.01 -21.16 8.63
C LYS A 33 -1.47 -22.13 9.69
N LYS A 34 -1.74 -23.43 9.60
CA LYS A 34 -1.34 -24.38 10.65
C LYS A 34 0.12 -24.86 10.55
N CYS A 35 0.94 -24.42 9.57
CA CYS A 35 2.37 -24.84 9.55
C CYS A 35 3.16 -24.17 10.70
N ASN A 36 4.15 -24.88 11.23
CA ASN A 36 5.21 -24.32 12.10
C ASN A 36 6.34 -23.60 11.34
N CYS A 37 6.15 -23.32 10.05
CA CYS A 37 7.12 -22.65 9.20
C CYS A 37 7.20 -21.14 9.53
N PRO A 38 8.29 -20.44 9.21
CA PRO A 38 8.39 -18.99 9.41
C PRO A 38 7.22 -18.22 8.78
N LYS A 39 6.69 -17.25 9.53
CA LYS A 39 5.64 -16.34 9.06
C LYS A 39 6.28 -15.07 8.52
N HIS A 40 5.60 -14.46 7.55
CA HIS A 40 6.06 -13.27 6.86
C HIS A 40 4.87 -12.35 6.57
N LEU A 41 5.14 -11.05 6.53
CA LEU A 41 4.19 -10.03 6.10
C LEU A 41 4.52 -9.62 4.66
N ARG A 42 3.48 -9.40 3.86
CA ARG A 42 3.57 -8.81 2.53
C ARG A 42 2.53 -7.72 2.39
N TYR A 43 2.95 -6.57 1.89
CA TYR A 43 2.06 -5.46 1.60
C TYR A 43 2.65 -4.61 0.47
N THR A 44 1.81 -3.83 -0.21
CA THR A 44 2.26 -2.91 -1.27
C THR A 44 2.05 -1.49 -0.80
N HIS A 45 3.10 -0.68 -0.84
CA HIS A 45 3.05 0.72 -0.46
C HIS A 45 3.88 1.54 -1.46
N ASN A 46 3.33 2.66 -1.94
CA ASN A 46 3.94 3.52 -2.96
C ASN A 46 4.44 2.76 -4.20
N GLY A 47 3.61 1.83 -4.71
CA GLY A 47 3.95 1.02 -5.89
C GLY A 47 5.06 -0.03 -5.67
N LYS A 48 5.60 -0.14 -4.45
CA LYS A 48 6.64 -1.11 -4.11
C LYS A 48 6.07 -2.22 -3.22
N GLN A 49 6.32 -3.46 -3.59
CA GLN A 49 5.98 -4.61 -2.75
C GLN A 49 7.01 -4.74 -1.63
N GLN A 50 6.54 -4.64 -0.40
CA GLN A 50 7.31 -4.88 0.82
C GLN A 50 7.11 -6.31 1.28
N ARG A 51 8.20 -6.94 1.72
CA ARG A 51 8.20 -8.27 2.33
C ARG A 51 9.03 -8.22 3.59
N GLN A 52 8.43 -8.52 4.73
CA GLN A 52 9.13 -8.51 6.01
C GLN A 52 9.12 -9.91 6.61
N SER A 53 10.27 -10.37 7.09
CA SER A 53 10.35 -11.63 7.83
C SER A 53 10.01 -11.41 9.28
N ALA A 54 9.09 -12.22 9.80
CA ALA A 54 8.76 -12.21 11.22
C ALA A 54 9.94 -12.64 12.09
N LYS A 55 10.82 -13.50 11.54
CA LYS A 55 11.73 -14.36 12.31
C LYS A 55 11.01 -15.18 13.40
N THR A 56 9.69 -15.31 13.32
CA THR A 56 8.87 -16.07 14.27
C THR A 56 8.03 -17.11 13.52
N ARG A 57 7.57 -18.12 14.26
CA ARG A 57 6.67 -19.17 13.77
C ARG A 57 5.23 -18.99 14.24
N SER A 58 4.97 -17.98 15.08
CA SER A 58 3.69 -17.73 15.74
C SER A 58 2.84 -16.73 14.96
N TRP A 59 1.60 -17.13 14.67
CA TRP A 59 0.61 -16.24 14.07
C TRP A 59 0.27 -15.04 14.94
N LYS A 60 0.20 -15.24 16.26
CA LYS A 60 -0.16 -14.16 17.20
C LYS A 60 0.85 -13.02 17.14
N ILE A 61 2.14 -13.36 17.12
CA ILE A 61 3.21 -12.35 17.03
C ILE A 61 3.13 -11.60 15.70
N GLU A 62 2.75 -12.30 14.63
CA GLU A 62 2.66 -11.69 13.31
C GLU A 62 1.42 -10.80 13.16
N GLU A 63 0.28 -11.16 13.77
CA GLU A 63 -0.89 -10.30 13.83
C GLU A 63 -0.60 -9.02 14.64
N GLU A 64 0.14 -9.14 15.75
CA GLU A 64 0.59 -7.97 16.51
C GLU A 64 1.52 -7.06 15.69
N ARG A 65 2.42 -7.65 14.88
CA ARG A 65 3.28 -6.88 13.97
C ARG A 65 2.49 -6.23 12.85
N ARG A 66 1.56 -6.95 12.25
CA ARG A 66 0.63 -6.41 11.26
C ARG A 66 -0.06 -5.17 11.81
N ARG A 67 -0.65 -5.27 13.00
CA ARG A 67 -1.33 -4.15 13.67
C ARG A 67 -0.39 -2.98 13.94
N LYS A 68 0.87 -3.24 14.30
CA LYS A 68 1.88 -2.18 14.48
C LYS A 68 2.20 -1.46 13.17
N ILE A 69 2.32 -2.20 12.06
CA ILE A 69 2.57 -1.58 10.75
C ILE A 69 1.33 -0.79 10.29
N GLU A 70 0.13 -1.33 10.47
CA GLU A 70 -1.13 -0.59 10.21
C GLU A 70 -1.18 0.71 11.02
N ALA A 71 -0.86 0.67 12.32
CA ALA A 71 -0.81 1.86 13.18
C ALA A 71 0.31 2.84 12.77
N GLN A 72 1.45 2.36 12.25
CA GLN A 72 2.50 3.23 11.71
C GLN A 72 2.03 3.98 10.48
N PHE A 73 1.30 3.32 9.57
CA PHE A 73 0.70 3.98 8.42
C PHE A 73 -0.39 4.97 8.83
N GLU A 74 -1.19 4.63 9.84
CA GLU A 74 -2.20 5.53 10.40
C GLU A 74 -1.57 6.78 11.05
N ALA A 75 -0.48 6.62 11.79
CA ALA A 75 0.20 7.72 12.47
C ALA A 75 1.08 8.59 11.55
N ALA A 76 1.63 8.01 10.48
CA ALA A 76 2.49 8.70 9.52
C ALA A 76 1.74 9.62 8.55
N ASP A 77 0.40 9.53 8.50
CA ASP A 77 -0.46 10.38 7.67
C ASP A 77 -1.28 11.39 8.52
N PRO A 78 -0.65 12.47 9.04
CA PRO A 78 -1.37 13.52 9.78
C PRO A 78 -2.14 14.50 8.86
N THR A 79 -2.13 14.32 7.52
CA THR A 79 -2.71 15.31 6.59
C THR A 79 -3.34 14.69 5.34
N LYS A 80 -4.35 13.84 5.51
CA LYS A 80 -5.61 13.80 4.73
C LYS A 80 -6.23 12.39 4.83
N PRO A 81 -7.51 12.28 5.19
CA PRO A 81 -8.27 11.10 4.82
C PRO A 81 -8.44 11.16 3.29
N ILE A 82 -7.73 10.31 2.55
CA ILE A 82 -8.30 9.83 1.29
C ILE A 82 -9.42 8.89 1.74
N SER A 83 -10.56 9.48 2.13
CA SER A 83 -11.81 8.78 2.36
C SER A 83 -12.12 8.06 1.07
N SER A 84 -11.77 6.77 0.99
CA SER A 84 -12.03 5.85 -0.13
C SER A 84 -12.38 6.60 -1.41
N VAL A 85 -11.39 7.17 -2.11
CA VAL A 85 -11.72 7.86 -3.36
C VAL A 85 -12.21 6.79 -4.31
N THR A 86 -13.50 6.82 -4.61
CA THR A 86 -14.07 6.08 -5.72
C THR A 86 -13.49 6.72 -6.98
N VAL A 87 -12.36 6.21 -7.42
CA VAL A 87 -11.81 6.61 -8.71
C VAL A 87 -12.70 5.96 -9.75
N GLU A 88 -13.58 6.77 -10.35
CA GLU A 88 -14.21 6.39 -11.61
C GLU A 88 -13.09 6.28 -12.64
N SER A 89 -12.64 5.07 -12.91
CA SER A 89 -11.76 4.82 -14.06
C SER A 89 -12.60 4.96 -15.34
N LYS A 90 -12.96 6.20 -15.70
CA LYS A 90 -13.17 6.56 -17.10
C LYS A 90 -11.81 6.37 -17.75
N GLY A 91 -11.76 5.55 -18.80
CA GLY A 91 -10.53 4.99 -19.36
C GLY A 91 -9.35 5.96 -19.32
N GLY A 92 -8.25 5.48 -18.72
CA GLY A 92 -6.93 6.11 -18.70
C GLY A 92 -6.93 7.61 -18.42
N THR A 93 -6.83 8.01 -17.14
CA THR A 93 -6.33 9.34 -16.81
C THR A 93 -4.96 9.46 -17.47
N THR A 94 -4.86 10.31 -18.49
CA THR A 94 -3.58 10.51 -19.18
C THR A 94 -2.62 11.24 -18.23
N MET A 95 -1.31 11.11 -18.45
CA MET A 95 -0.32 11.79 -17.60
C MET A 95 -0.60 13.30 -17.52
N GLU A 96 -1.10 13.89 -18.59
CA GLU A 96 -1.46 15.30 -18.67
C GLU A 96 -2.58 15.66 -17.68
N GLN A 97 -3.63 14.83 -17.61
CA GLN A 97 -4.73 15.04 -16.66
C GLN A 97 -4.29 14.90 -15.21
N ALA A 98 -3.35 13.98 -14.92
CA ALA A 98 -2.77 13.83 -13.59
C ALA A 98 -1.91 15.04 -13.20
N ILE A 99 -1.15 15.60 -14.16
CA ILE A 99 -0.34 16.82 -13.96
C ILE A 99 -1.25 18.01 -13.68
N ASP A 100 -2.33 18.20 -14.44
CA ASP A 100 -3.25 19.34 -14.26
C ASP A 100 -3.96 19.31 -12.90
N LEU A 101 -4.38 18.12 -12.46
CA LEU A 101 -4.96 17.93 -11.13
C LEU A 101 -3.95 18.26 -10.01
N PHE A 102 -2.71 17.81 -10.16
CA PHE A 102 -1.65 18.08 -9.19
C PHE A 102 -1.33 19.58 -9.10
N VAL A 103 -1.16 20.25 -10.24
CA VAL A 103 -0.89 21.70 -10.29
C VAL A 103 -2.06 22.49 -9.69
N SER A 104 -3.30 22.08 -9.94
CA SER A 104 -4.50 22.71 -9.38
C SER A 104 -4.59 22.56 -7.85
N ASP A 105 -4.29 21.36 -7.33
CA ASP A 105 -4.23 21.10 -5.88
C ASP A 105 -3.10 21.87 -5.18
N LYS A 106 -1.95 22.05 -5.84
CA LYS A 106 -0.85 22.84 -5.26
C LYS A 106 -1.14 24.34 -5.24
N ARG A 107 -1.88 24.86 -6.22
CA ARG A 107 -2.35 26.25 -6.21
C ARG A 107 -3.35 26.52 -5.10
N SER A 108 -4.27 25.59 -4.81
CA SER A 108 -5.24 25.76 -3.71
C SER A 108 -4.57 25.67 -2.33
N GLN A 109 -3.43 24.99 -2.23
CA GLN A 109 -2.59 24.93 -1.04
C GLN A 109 -1.70 26.18 -0.83
N GLY A 110 -1.83 27.20 -1.68
CA GLY A 110 -1.08 28.45 -1.56
C GLY A 110 0.41 28.35 -1.92
N VAL A 111 0.81 27.28 -2.62
CA VAL A 111 2.19 27.15 -3.13
C VAL A 111 2.40 28.15 -4.26
N SER A 112 3.42 29.01 -4.13
CA SER A 112 3.72 30.03 -5.12
C SER A 112 4.09 29.40 -6.47
N ALA A 113 3.67 30.05 -7.55
CA ALA A 113 3.87 29.56 -8.93
C ALA A 113 5.35 29.37 -9.30
N GLU A 114 6.27 30.00 -8.58
CA GLU A 114 7.71 29.90 -8.78
C GLU A 114 8.26 28.51 -8.37
N VAL A 115 7.76 27.94 -7.28
CA VAL A 115 8.12 26.59 -6.81
C VAL A 115 7.55 25.50 -7.73
N LEU A 116 6.42 25.78 -8.37
CA LEU A 116 5.82 24.85 -9.35
C LEU A 116 6.59 24.81 -10.68
N LYS A 117 7.37 25.85 -11.01
CA LYS A 117 8.20 25.88 -12.22
C LYS A 117 9.53 25.15 -12.04
N SER A 118 10.11 25.16 -10.84
CA SER A 118 11.44 24.59 -10.58
C SER A 118 11.50 23.06 -10.57
N THR A 119 10.35 22.37 -10.54
CA THR A 119 10.28 20.89 -10.62
C THR A 119 10.29 20.35 -12.05
N SER A 120 10.27 21.21 -13.07
CA SER A 120 10.53 20.83 -14.46
C SER A 120 12.04 20.75 -14.74
N VAL A 121 12.71 19.78 -14.09
CA VAL A 121 14.11 19.47 -14.39
C VAL A 121 14.15 18.74 -15.74
N SER A 122 14.89 19.34 -16.68
CA SER A 122 15.16 18.84 -18.04
C SER A 122 16.00 17.56 -18.05
#